data_AF-A0A7C1RL79-F1
#
_entry.id   AF-A0A7C1RL79-F1
#
_cell.length_a   1.000
_cell.length_b   1.000
_cell.length_c   1.000
_cell.angle_alpha   90.00
_cell.angle_beta   90.00
_cell.angle_gamma   90.00
#
_symmetry.space_group_name_H-M   'P 1'
#
loop_
_entity.id
_entity.type
_entity.pdbx_description
1 polymer ?
#
loop_
_entity_poly.entity_id
_entity_poly.type
_entity_poly.pdbx_seq_one_letter_code
_entity_poly.pdbx_strand_id
1 'polypeptide(L)'
;SNKAIISVHCHNDLGLAVANSLSAVKNGARQVECTINGIGERAGNASLEEIIMALKTRGDIFSALKTNIKTSKICKTSRLVSKLTGFVVAPNKAIVGANAFRHEAGIHQDGILKKRSTYEIIKPKDVGFYETGLVLGKHSGRHAFADRLKNLGLQLTASQMGKAFICFKGLADKKKYIFDEDLFAIVEDEVRIVARVWQLEDLEISSGIKSLPKARVTLNKKNKLFKAESSGDGPVDACYKAIDKITGIKGKLLDYSIHSVTAGKDAQGEVSIKIRAREKIVSGRAASTDIIEASAKAYINAINRLFLKTHHNEPKINC
;
A
#
# COMPACT_ATOMS: atom_id res chain seq x y z
N SER A 1 -32.96 22.46 27.94
CA SER A 1 -32.85 21.13 27.28
C SER A 1 -31.51 20.51 27.63
N ASN A 2 -31.41 19.80 28.77
CA ASN A 2 -30.14 19.23 29.29
C ASN A 2 -30.21 17.69 29.46
N LYS A 3 -31.22 17.04 28.87
CA LYS A 3 -31.46 15.59 29.06
C LYS A 3 -31.02 14.71 27.89
N ALA A 4 -30.65 15.28 26.75
CA ALA A 4 -30.29 14.55 25.53
C ALA A 4 -29.00 15.09 24.90
N ILE A 5 -28.21 14.20 24.31
CA ILE A 5 -27.05 14.52 23.49
C ILE A 5 -27.52 14.66 22.05
N ILE A 6 -27.33 15.83 21.45
CA ILE A 6 -27.63 16.03 20.03
C ILE A 6 -26.50 15.43 19.20
N SER A 7 -26.83 14.43 18.38
CA SER A 7 -25.98 13.82 17.36
C SER A 7 -26.23 14.45 15.99
N VAL A 8 -25.19 14.53 15.18
CA VAL A 8 -25.27 14.91 13.76
C VAL A 8 -24.59 13.86 12.90
N HIS A 9 -25.26 13.48 11.80
CA HIS A 9 -24.75 12.56 10.79
C HIS A 9 -24.88 13.23 9.42
N CYS A 10 -23.75 13.59 8.81
CA CYS A 10 -23.74 14.30 7.53
C CYS A 10 -23.11 13.46 6.43
N HIS A 11 -23.83 13.28 5.33
CA HIS A 11 -23.29 12.78 4.06
C HIS A 11 -22.66 13.90 3.23
N ASN A 12 -21.81 13.50 2.28
CA ASN A 12 -20.92 14.41 1.56
C ASN A 12 -21.28 14.65 0.10
N ASP A 13 -22.55 14.48 -0.28
CA ASP A 13 -23.03 14.60 -1.66
C ASP A 13 -22.70 15.96 -2.32
N LEU A 14 -22.60 17.03 -1.53
CA LEU A 14 -22.21 18.38 -1.98
C LEU A 14 -20.81 18.81 -1.49
N GLY A 15 -20.01 17.91 -0.91
CA GLY A 15 -18.69 18.24 -0.37
C GLY A 15 -18.71 19.05 0.94
N LEU A 16 -19.86 19.17 1.61
CA LEU A 16 -20.06 20.01 2.80
C LEU A 16 -20.22 19.24 4.12
N ALA A 17 -20.00 17.92 4.14
CA ALA A 17 -20.30 17.09 5.31
C ALA A 17 -19.55 17.54 6.57
N VAL A 18 -18.24 17.83 6.44
CA VAL A 18 -17.40 18.30 7.54
C VAL A 18 -17.82 19.70 7.98
N ALA A 19 -18.12 20.61 7.05
CA ALA A 19 -18.56 21.96 7.35
C ALA A 19 -19.88 21.97 8.13
N ASN A 20 -20.86 21.17 7.69
CA ASN A 20 -22.15 21.01 8.36
C ASN A 20 -21.98 20.42 9.78
N SER A 21 -21.13 19.40 9.91
CA SER A 21 -20.81 18.78 11.21
C SER A 21 -20.18 19.78 12.18
N LEU A 22 -19.20 20.57 11.74
CA LEU A 22 -18.56 21.60 12.55
C LEU A 22 -19.52 22.74 12.92
N SER A 23 -20.43 23.11 12.00
CA SER A 23 -21.50 24.09 12.28
C SER A 23 -22.45 23.59 13.37
N ALA A 24 -22.90 22.33 13.29
CA ALA A 24 -23.73 21.73 14.33
C ALA A 24 -23.02 21.71 15.69
N VAL A 25 -21.73 21.34 15.71
CA VAL A 25 -20.91 21.35 16.94
C VAL A 25 -20.79 22.75 17.54
N LYS A 26 -20.56 23.78 16.70
CA LYS A 26 -20.52 25.18 17.11
C LYS A 26 -21.85 25.63 17.73
N ASN A 27 -22.97 25.10 17.24
CA ASN A 27 -24.33 25.40 17.72
C ASN A 27 -24.83 24.47 18.83
N GLY A 28 -23.96 23.66 19.43
CA GLY A 28 -24.30 22.89 20.64
C GLY A 28 -24.41 21.38 20.47
N ALA A 29 -24.27 20.84 19.26
CA ALA A 29 -24.16 19.38 19.09
C ALA A 29 -22.93 18.84 19.83
N ARG A 30 -23.05 17.64 20.40
CA ARG A 30 -21.99 17.00 21.22
C ARG A 30 -21.60 15.62 20.74
N GLN A 31 -22.26 15.10 19.71
CA GLN A 31 -21.88 13.89 19.00
C GLN A 31 -21.88 14.15 17.50
N VAL A 32 -20.86 13.62 16.81
CA VAL A 32 -20.74 13.66 15.35
C VAL A 32 -20.49 12.24 14.87
N GLU A 33 -21.36 11.74 14.01
CA GLU A 33 -21.19 10.47 13.31
C GLU A 33 -20.35 10.73 12.05
N CYS A 34 -19.21 10.06 11.98
CA CYS A 34 -18.19 10.29 10.97
C CYS A 34 -17.42 9.00 10.69
N THR A 35 -16.67 8.98 9.61
CA THR A 35 -15.90 7.80 9.20
C THR A 35 -14.46 8.18 8.86
N ILE A 36 -13.55 7.22 9.04
CA ILE A 36 -12.16 7.35 8.59
C ILE A 36 -12.16 7.42 7.07
N ASN A 37 -11.36 8.34 6.51
CA ASN A 37 -11.27 8.59 5.08
C ASN A 37 -12.56 9.15 4.45
N GLY A 38 -13.63 9.39 5.23
CA GLY A 38 -14.95 9.78 4.73
C GLY A 38 -15.70 8.66 4.02
N ILE A 39 -15.34 7.39 4.23
CA ILE A 39 -16.03 6.26 3.59
C ILE A 39 -17.52 6.23 3.96
N GLY A 40 -18.36 5.81 3.02
CA GLY A 40 -19.81 5.74 3.21
C GLY A 40 -20.50 5.53 1.87
N GLU A 41 -21.84 5.55 1.89
CA GLU A 41 -22.62 5.49 0.66
C GLU A 41 -22.37 6.71 -0.24
N ARG A 42 -22.44 6.50 -1.56
CA ARG A 42 -22.34 7.55 -2.59
C ARG A 42 -21.04 8.37 -2.43
N ALA A 43 -21.15 9.66 -2.09
CA ALA A 43 -20.04 10.57 -1.89
C ALA A 43 -19.37 10.44 -0.50
N GLY A 44 -19.89 9.56 0.36
CA GLY A 44 -19.34 9.26 1.68
C GLY A 44 -19.96 10.07 2.81
N ASN A 45 -19.35 9.94 3.98
CA ASN A 45 -19.74 10.64 5.22
C ASN A 45 -18.74 11.75 5.56
N ALA A 46 -19.05 12.53 6.59
CA ALA A 46 -18.09 13.45 7.19
C ALA A 46 -16.80 12.71 7.61
N SER A 47 -15.67 13.26 7.21
CA SER A 47 -14.34 12.70 7.46
C SER A 47 -13.88 12.95 8.90
N LEU A 48 -13.62 11.88 9.65
CA LEU A 48 -13.21 11.96 11.05
C LEU A 48 -11.90 12.75 11.21
N GLU A 49 -10.88 12.45 10.40
CA GLU A 49 -9.60 13.13 10.48
C GLU A 49 -9.69 14.64 10.23
N GLU A 50 -10.59 15.06 9.34
CA GLU A 50 -10.82 16.46 9.02
C GLU A 50 -11.56 17.19 10.14
N ILE A 51 -12.62 16.58 10.70
CA ILE A 51 -13.34 17.15 11.85
C ILE A 51 -12.40 17.33 13.04
N ILE A 52 -11.65 16.29 13.39
CA ILE A 52 -10.79 16.32 14.58
C ILE A 52 -9.64 17.31 14.42
N MET A 53 -9.05 17.38 13.23
CA MET A 53 -8.00 18.36 12.98
C MET A 53 -8.54 19.78 12.87
N ALA A 54 -9.76 20.00 12.38
CA ALA A 54 -10.39 21.31 12.43
C ALA A 54 -10.62 21.78 13.87
N LEU A 55 -11.19 20.93 14.74
CA LEU A 55 -11.39 21.24 16.16
C LEU A 55 -10.07 21.59 16.87
N LYS A 56 -9.02 20.80 16.61
CA LYS A 56 -7.69 21.01 17.21
C LYS A 56 -6.98 22.25 16.69
N THR A 57 -7.04 22.48 15.37
CA THR A 57 -6.33 23.58 14.70
C THR A 57 -7.01 24.91 14.95
N ARG A 58 -8.34 24.92 15.00
CA ARG A 58 -9.16 26.11 15.31
C ARG A 58 -9.58 26.15 16.77
N GLY A 59 -8.62 25.92 17.66
CA GLY A 59 -8.83 26.05 19.10
C GLY A 59 -9.29 27.45 19.52
N ASP A 60 -9.02 28.48 18.72
CA ASP A 60 -9.57 29.82 18.88
C ASP A 60 -11.11 29.86 18.79
N ILE A 61 -11.71 28.99 17.97
CA ILE A 61 -13.17 28.85 17.83
C ILE A 61 -13.72 27.77 18.75
N PHE A 62 -12.99 26.67 18.91
CA PHE A 62 -13.48 25.43 19.54
C PHE A 62 -12.83 25.14 20.90
N SER A 63 -12.29 26.14 21.58
CA SER A 63 -11.50 26.02 22.84
C SER A 63 -12.19 25.21 23.94
N ALA A 64 -13.52 25.27 24.03
CA ALA A 64 -14.32 24.56 25.03
C ALA A 64 -14.54 23.07 24.71
N LEU A 65 -14.08 22.59 23.55
CA LEU A 65 -14.34 21.23 23.08
C LEU A 65 -13.08 20.38 23.12
N LYS A 66 -13.24 19.14 23.56
CA LYS A 66 -12.16 18.15 23.61
C LYS A 66 -12.67 16.80 23.12
N THR A 67 -11.76 16.02 22.56
CA THR A 67 -12.02 14.63 22.20
C THR A 67 -10.89 13.75 22.75
N ASN A 68 -11.18 12.46 22.93
CA ASN A 68 -10.18 11.48 23.38
C ASN A 68 -9.39 10.86 22.21
N ILE A 69 -9.46 11.46 21.02
CA ILE A 69 -8.87 10.91 19.80
C ILE A 69 -7.37 11.20 19.77
N LYS A 70 -6.57 10.14 19.63
CA LYS A 70 -5.12 10.22 19.50
C LYS A 70 -4.75 10.64 18.07
N THR A 71 -4.64 11.94 17.83
CA THR A 71 -4.39 12.49 16.48
C THR A 71 -3.15 11.91 15.82
N SER A 72 -2.09 11.58 16.58
CA SER A 72 -0.86 10.96 16.07
C SER A 72 -1.04 9.56 15.46
N LYS A 73 -2.24 8.96 15.55
CA LYS A 73 -2.57 7.67 14.93
C LYS A 73 -3.40 7.83 13.65
N ILE A 74 -3.84 9.04 13.29
CA ILE A 74 -4.74 9.30 12.16
C ILE A 74 -4.22 8.69 10.85
N CYS A 75 -2.98 9.02 10.43
CA CYS A 75 -2.46 8.52 9.16
C CYS A 75 -2.29 7.00 9.15
N LYS A 76 -1.89 6.39 10.29
CA LYS A 76 -1.79 4.92 10.39
C LYS A 76 -3.16 4.27 10.27
N THR A 77 -4.19 4.82 10.92
CA THR A 77 -5.56 4.31 10.84
C THR A 77 -6.14 4.48 9.44
N SER A 78 -5.93 5.63 8.81
CA SER A 78 -6.32 5.90 7.41
C SER A 78 -5.77 4.84 6.44
N ARG A 79 -4.47 4.54 6.53
CA ARG A 79 -3.79 3.48 5.74
C ARG A 79 -4.34 2.10 6.04
N LEU A 80 -4.62 1.79 7.31
CA LEU A 80 -5.22 0.51 7.69
C LEU A 80 -6.62 0.35 7.08
N VAL A 81 -7.47 1.36 7.19
CA VAL A 81 -8.82 1.35 6.62
C VAL A 81 -8.75 1.19 5.10
N SER A 82 -7.94 2.00 4.42
CA SER A 82 -7.73 1.88 2.96
C SER A 82 -7.30 0.47 2.54
N LYS A 83 -6.37 -0.13 3.29
CA LYS A 83 -5.92 -1.50 3.05
C LYS A 83 -7.01 -2.56 3.28
N LEU A 84 -7.86 -2.38 4.29
CA LEU A 84 -8.90 -3.36 4.64
C LEU A 84 -10.13 -3.24 3.75
N THR A 85 -10.45 -2.04 3.27
CA THR A 85 -11.65 -1.79 2.46
C THR A 85 -11.38 -1.79 0.96
N GLY A 86 -10.13 -1.63 0.54
CA GLY A 86 -9.75 -1.46 -0.86
C GLY A 86 -10.00 -0.06 -1.41
N PHE A 87 -10.62 0.84 -0.64
CA PHE A 87 -10.81 2.23 -1.05
C PHE A 87 -9.50 3.02 -0.90
N VAL A 88 -8.93 3.42 -2.03
CA VAL A 88 -7.68 4.18 -2.08
C VAL A 88 -7.91 5.63 -1.64
N VAL A 89 -6.98 6.15 -0.81
CA VAL A 89 -7.00 7.56 -0.40
C VAL A 89 -6.44 8.44 -1.52
N ALA A 90 -7.20 9.45 -1.93
CA ALA A 90 -6.74 10.41 -2.93
C ALA A 90 -5.47 11.14 -2.45
N PRO A 91 -4.44 11.32 -3.31
CA PRO A 91 -3.17 11.95 -2.91
C PRO A 91 -3.33 13.35 -2.31
N ASN A 92 -4.33 14.11 -2.77
CA ASN A 92 -4.64 15.46 -2.30
C ASN A 92 -5.72 15.49 -1.19
N LYS A 93 -6.12 14.35 -0.62
CA LYS A 93 -7.09 14.33 0.49
C LYS A 93 -6.53 15.11 1.69
N ALA A 94 -7.36 15.96 2.29
CA ALA A 94 -7.00 16.72 3.48
C ALA A 94 -6.50 15.79 4.60
N ILE A 95 -5.50 16.25 5.35
CA ILE A 95 -4.89 15.59 6.52
C ILE A 95 -4.10 14.29 6.22
N VAL A 96 -4.63 13.39 5.41
CA VAL A 96 -4.09 12.03 5.23
C VAL A 96 -3.56 11.73 3.83
N GLY A 97 -3.85 12.59 2.85
CA GLY A 97 -3.35 12.44 1.48
C GLY A 97 -1.84 12.57 1.40
N ALA A 98 -1.21 11.82 0.49
CA ALA A 98 0.25 11.82 0.30
C ALA A 98 0.84 13.20 0.01
N ASN A 99 0.05 14.12 -0.53
CA ASN A 99 0.42 15.49 -0.86
C ASN A 99 0.00 16.53 0.20
N ALA A 100 -0.70 16.13 1.27
CA ALA A 100 -1.32 17.06 2.23
C ALA A 100 -0.32 17.98 2.95
N PHE A 101 0.96 17.59 3.03
CA PHE A 101 2.03 18.36 3.66
C PHE A 101 3.24 18.59 2.73
N ARG A 102 3.04 18.46 1.41
CA ARG A 102 4.11 18.62 0.41
C ARG A 102 4.13 20.04 -0.15
N HIS A 103 5.33 20.52 -0.44
CA HIS A 103 5.56 21.89 -0.94
C HIS A 103 6.52 21.83 -2.14
N GLU A 104 6.01 22.16 -3.33
CA GLU A 104 6.77 22.06 -4.59
C GLU A 104 7.41 23.39 -5.03
N ALA A 105 6.74 24.52 -4.79
CA ALA A 105 7.22 25.82 -5.24
C ALA A 105 8.43 26.30 -4.42
N GLY A 106 9.49 26.76 -5.08
CA GLY A 106 10.71 27.25 -4.41
C GLY A 106 10.45 28.39 -3.42
N ILE A 107 9.48 29.26 -3.69
CA ILE A 107 9.02 30.31 -2.76
C ILE A 107 8.37 29.75 -1.49
N HIS A 108 7.66 28.62 -1.59
CA HIS A 108 7.05 27.98 -0.42
C HIS A 108 8.12 27.28 0.42
N GLN A 109 9.12 26.68 -0.23
CA GLN A 109 10.25 26.06 0.47
C GLN A 109 11.06 27.09 1.26
N ASP A 110 11.41 28.23 0.64
CA ASP A 110 12.10 29.34 1.32
C ASP A 110 11.30 29.86 2.53
N GLY A 111 9.99 30.09 2.37
CA GLY A 111 9.17 30.57 3.48
C GLY A 111 8.98 29.54 4.60
N ILE A 112 8.99 28.23 4.30
CA ILE A 112 8.99 27.18 5.33
C ILE A 112 10.30 27.16 6.10
N LEU A 113 11.44 27.31 5.41
CA LEU A 113 12.76 27.37 6.02
C LEU A 113 12.88 28.56 6.98
N LYS A 114 12.35 29.73 6.58
CA LYS A 114 12.32 30.93 7.42
C LYS A 114 11.35 30.81 8.58
N LYS A 115 10.11 30.38 8.30
CA LYS A 115 9.07 30.20 9.31
C LYS A 115 8.02 29.20 8.81
N ARG A 116 8.15 27.96 9.24
CA ARG A 116 7.26 26.83 8.84
C ARG A 116 5.76 27.12 8.97
N SER A 117 5.35 27.87 10.00
CA SER A 117 3.93 28.24 10.20
C SER A 117 3.36 29.18 9.13
N THR A 118 4.17 29.70 8.22
CA THR A 118 3.73 30.57 7.12
C THR A 118 2.87 29.80 6.11
N TYR A 119 3.20 28.53 5.87
CA TYR A 119 2.50 27.67 4.90
C TYR A 119 1.91 26.41 5.54
N GLU A 120 2.35 26.03 6.74
CA GLU A 120 1.85 24.86 7.46
C GLU A 120 0.99 25.26 8.66
N ILE A 121 -0.34 25.19 8.50
CA ILE A 121 -1.29 25.36 9.61
C ILE A 121 -1.33 24.14 10.56
N ILE A 122 -0.93 22.97 10.07
CA ILE A 122 -0.87 21.71 10.82
C ILE A 122 0.53 21.11 10.69
N LYS A 123 1.13 20.69 11.81
CA LYS A 123 2.41 19.97 11.77
C LYS A 123 2.15 18.51 11.36
N PRO A 124 2.90 17.95 10.39
CA PRO A 124 2.71 16.57 9.91
C PRO A 124 2.73 15.53 11.05
N LYS A 125 3.68 15.68 11.99
CA LYS A 125 3.82 14.79 13.15
C LYS A 125 2.57 14.71 14.03
N ASP A 126 1.75 15.76 14.07
CA ASP A 126 0.58 15.83 14.95
C ASP A 126 -0.53 14.87 14.51
N VAL A 127 -0.53 14.46 13.24
CA VAL A 127 -1.47 13.49 12.67
C VAL A 127 -0.85 12.11 12.44
N GLY A 128 0.41 11.93 12.87
CA GLY A 128 1.18 10.74 12.56
C GLY A 128 1.63 10.68 11.10
N PHE A 129 1.62 11.82 10.42
CA PHE A 129 2.26 11.99 9.12
C PHE A 129 3.75 12.16 9.41
N TYR A 130 4.45 11.03 9.52
CA TYR A 130 5.90 11.08 9.61
C TYR A 130 6.42 11.75 8.35
N GLU A 131 7.17 12.85 8.55
CA GLU A 131 7.95 13.45 7.48
C GLU A 131 8.66 12.30 6.79
N THR A 132 8.31 12.10 5.54
CA THR A 132 9.20 11.40 4.66
C THR A 132 10.36 12.36 4.42
N GLY A 133 11.29 12.45 5.39
CA GLY A 133 12.52 13.22 5.31
C GLY A 133 13.18 13.04 3.94
N LEU A 134 13.91 14.07 3.53
CA LEU A 134 14.65 14.18 2.27
C LEU A 134 14.03 13.39 1.12
N VAL A 135 13.10 14.02 0.39
CA VAL A 135 12.46 13.44 -0.79
C VAL A 135 13.57 12.89 -1.70
N LEU A 136 13.59 11.57 -1.84
CA LEU A 136 14.59 10.94 -2.66
C LEU A 136 14.22 11.11 -4.13
N GLY A 137 15.18 11.58 -4.93
CA GLY A 137 15.03 11.81 -6.35
C GLY A 137 16.36 11.62 -7.07
N LYS A 138 16.42 11.99 -8.36
CA LYS A 138 17.60 11.73 -9.21
C LYS A 138 18.92 12.28 -8.67
N HIS A 139 18.86 13.33 -7.84
CA HIS A 139 20.03 13.98 -7.23
C HIS A 139 20.39 13.43 -5.85
N SER A 140 19.60 12.52 -5.29
CA SER A 140 19.87 11.97 -3.96
C SER A 140 21.05 10.99 -4.01
N GLY A 141 22.05 11.25 -3.17
CA GLY A 141 23.23 10.42 -3.02
C GLY A 141 23.02 9.20 -2.12
N ARG A 142 24.01 8.32 -2.09
CA ARG A 142 23.98 7.04 -1.35
C ARG A 142 23.75 7.23 0.15
N HIS A 143 24.28 8.31 0.73
CA HIS A 143 24.09 8.64 2.14
C HIS A 143 22.63 8.95 2.48
N ALA A 144 21.97 9.80 1.68
CA ALA A 144 20.56 10.13 1.83
C ALA A 144 19.66 8.90 1.67
N PHE A 145 19.96 8.03 0.71
CA PHE A 145 19.27 6.77 0.51
C PHE A 145 19.41 5.84 1.73
N ALA A 146 20.62 5.66 2.25
CA ALA A 146 20.89 4.81 3.41
C ALA A 146 20.17 5.30 4.68
N ASP A 147 20.22 6.62 4.93
CA ASP A 147 19.55 7.22 6.08
C ASP A 147 18.04 7.09 6.01
N ARG A 148 17.46 7.26 4.80
CA ARG A 148 16.02 7.04 4.55
C ARG A 148 15.62 5.60 4.86
N LEU A 149 16.38 4.60 4.38
CA LEU A 149 16.10 3.20 4.66
C LEU A 149 16.20 2.86 6.15
N LYS A 150 17.19 3.42 6.86
CA LYS A 150 17.33 3.27 8.31
C LYS A 150 16.13 3.86 9.06
N ASN A 151 15.66 5.04 8.66
CA ASN A 151 14.46 5.69 9.22
C ASN A 151 13.17 4.89 8.96
N LEU A 152 13.13 4.11 7.87
CA LEU A 152 12.05 3.16 7.57
C LEU A 152 12.17 1.83 8.34
N GLY A 153 13.20 1.66 9.18
CA GLY A 153 13.45 0.43 9.92
C GLY A 153 14.06 -0.69 9.07
N LEU A 154 14.59 -0.37 7.88
CA LEU A 154 15.21 -1.32 6.97
C LEU A 154 16.73 -1.30 7.18
N GLN A 155 17.29 -2.43 7.63
CA GLN A 155 18.73 -2.62 7.75
C GLN A 155 19.23 -3.50 6.60
N LEU A 156 20.22 -3.00 5.87
CA LEU A 156 20.85 -3.68 4.76
C LEU A 156 22.35 -3.83 5.01
N THR A 157 22.92 -4.95 4.55
CA THR A 157 24.38 -5.12 4.49
C THR A 157 25.00 -4.19 3.44
N ALA A 158 26.31 -3.94 3.53
CA ALA A 158 27.02 -3.08 2.57
C ALA A 158 26.83 -3.51 1.10
N SER A 159 26.76 -4.82 0.85
CA SER A 159 26.51 -5.40 -0.47
C SER A 159 25.09 -5.13 -0.96
N GLN A 160 24.07 -5.37 -0.12
CA GLN A 160 22.67 -5.09 -0.45
C GLN A 160 22.42 -3.60 -0.65
N MET A 161 23.10 -2.74 0.12
CA MET A 161 23.02 -1.29 -0.05
C MET A 161 23.51 -0.84 -1.43
N GLY A 162 24.58 -1.45 -1.94
CA GLY A 162 25.11 -1.10 -3.26
C GLY A 162 24.12 -1.38 -4.38
N LYS A 163 23.50 -2.55 -4.35
CA LYS A 163 22.53 -2.97 -5.38
C LYS A 163 21.21 -2.20 -5.29
N ALA A 164 20.67 -2.05 -4.08
CA ALA A 164 19.49 -1.22 -3.83
C ALA A 164 19.68 0.22 -4.28
N PHE A 165 20.89 0.76 -4.14
CA PHE A 165 21.20 2.11 -4.63
C PHE A 165 21.20 2.21 -6.16
N ILE A 166 21.65 1.17 -6.89
CA ILE A 166 21.57 1.13 -8.36
C ILE A 166 20.12 1.09 -8.83
N CYS A 167 19.30 0.22 -8.23
CA CYS A 167 17.87 0.11 -8.52
C CYS A 167 17.13 1.42 -8.20
N PHE A 168 17.47 2.04 -7.08
CA PHE A 168 17.00 3.38 -6.72
C PHE A 168 17.34 4.42 -7.79
N LYS A 169 18.59 4.48 -8.27
CA LYS A 169 19.01 5.43 -9.32
C LYS A 169 18.23 5.21 -10.62
N GLY A 170 18.08 3.96 -11.05
CA GLY A 170 17.29 3.63 -12.25
C GLY A 170 15.81 4.02 -12.13
N LEU A 171 15.24 3.90 -10.93
CA LEU A 171 13.86 4.35 -10.67
C LEU A 171 13.78 5.88 -10.59
N ALA A 172 14.77 6.54 -10.00
CA ALA A 172 14.84 7.99 -9.84
C ALA A 172 15.09 8.74 -11.16
N ASP A 173 15.70 8.09 -12.16
CA ASP A 173 15.82 8.64 -13.51
C ASP A 173 14.48 8.64 -14.26
N LYS A 174 13.60 7.68 -13.95
CA LYS A 174 12.27 7.53 -14.57
C LYS A 174 11.16 8.26 -13.80
N LYS A 175 11.37 8.51 -12.50
CA LYS A 175 10.36 9.06 -11.60
C LYS A 175 10.93 10.28 -10.88
N LYS A 176 10.26 11.43 -11.03
CA LYS A 176 10.66 12.71 -10.41
C LYS A 176 10.82 12.60 -8.88
N TYR A 177 10.02 11.74 -8.23
CA TYR A 177 10.01 11.53 -6.78
C TYR A 177 9.87 10.05 -6.41
N ILE A 178 10.68 9.58 -5.47
CA ILE A 178 10.68 8.22 -4.95
C ILE A 178 10.02 8.22 -3.57
N PHE A 179 8.97 7.42 -3.43
CA PHE A 179 8.16 7.28 -2.23
C PHE A 179 8.67 6.13 -1.36
N ASP A 180 8.25 6.08 -0.10
CA ASP A 180 8.65 5.01 0.81
C ASP A 180 8.22 3.64 0.31
N GLU A 181 7.05 3.56 -0.33
CA GLU A 181 6.57 2.32 -0.96
C GLU A 181 7.49 1.84 -2.09
N ASP A 182 8.10 2.77 -2.83
CA ASP A 182 9.10 2.43 -3.85
C ASP A 182 10.40 1.93 -3.21
N LEU A 183 10.79 2.52 -2.06
CA LEU A 183 11.96 2.08 -1.30
C LEU A 183 11.72 0.71 -0.65
N PHE A 184 10.52 0.47 -0.12
CA PHE A 184 10.10 -0.85 0.32
C PHE A 184 10.09 -1.83 -0.85
N ALA A 185 9.69 -1.44 -2.06
CA ALA A 185 9.75 -2.31 -3.23
C ALA A 185 11.19 -2.62 -3.67
N ILE A 186 12.07 -1.61 -3.71
CA ILE A 186 13.50 -1.76 -4.03
C ILE A 186 14.19 -2.65 -2.99
N VAL A 187 13.95 -2.39 -1.71
CA VAL A 187 14.53 -3.17 -0.62
C VAL A 187 13.87 -4.55 -0.52
N GLU A 188 12.59 -4.68 -0.81
CA GLU A 188 11.98 -6.00 -0.98
C GLU A 188 12.69 -6.73 -2.10
N ASP A 189 12.92 -6.15 -3.27
CA ASP A 189 13.62 -6.81 -4.37
C ASP A 189 15.11 -7.12 -4.09
N GLU A 190 15.78 -6.40 -3.18
CA GLU A 190 17.22 -6.59 -2.86
C GLU A 190 17.50 -7.40 -1.58
N VAL A 191 16.65 -7.30 -0.56
CA VAL A 191 16.59 -8.27 0.54
C VAL A 191 16.16 -9.63 -0.01
N ARG A 192 15.44 -9.63 -1.13
CA ARG A 192 15.24 -10.80 -1.97
C ARG A 192 16.48 -11.06 -2.83
N ILE A 193 17.50 -11.65 -2.20
CA ILE A 193 17.89 -12.98 -2.71
C ILE A 193 16.70 -13.90 -2.40
N VAL A 194 15.56 -13.70 -3.08
CA VAL A 194 14.71 -14.83 -3.36
C VAL A 194 15.61 -15.59 -4.30
N ALA A 195 16.21 -16.67 -3.81
CA ALA A 195 16.50 -17.77 -4.70
C ALA A 195 15.19 -17.96 -5.45
N ARG A 196 15.12 -17.51 -6.72
CA ARG A 196 13.95 -17.65 -7.58
C ARG A 196 13.83 -19.15 -7.81
N VAL A 197 13.29 -19.85 -6.81
CA VAL A 197 13.24 -21.31 -6.76
C VAL A 197 12.44 -21.75 -7.95
N TRP A 198 11.34 -21.06 -8.21
CA TRP A 198 10.51 -21.23 -9.38
C TRP A 198 10.45 -19.94 -10.19
N GLN A 199 10.66 -20.06 -11.49
CA GLN A 199 10.46 -18.99 -12.48
C GLN A 199 9.43 -19.46 -13.50
N LEU A 200 8.53 -18.56 -13.92
CA LEU A 200 7.59 -18.87 -15.00
C LEU A 200 8.35 -18.81 -16.33
N GLU A 201 8.38 -19.93 -17.04
CA GLU A 201 9.01 -20.02 -18.36
C GLU A 201 7.97 -19.88 -19.47
N ASP A 202 6.83 -20.56 -19.31
CA ASP A 202 5.78 -20.60 -20.33
C ASP A 202 4.40 -20.80 -19.68
N LEU A 203 3.37 -20.24 -20.31
CA LEU A 203 2.00 -20.24 -19.86
C LEU A 203 1.04 -20.27 -21.07
N GLU A 204 0.33 -21.38 -21.24
CA GLU A 204 -0.74 -21.51 -22.22
C GLU A 204 -2.09 -21.65 -21.51
N ILE A 205 -3.10 -20.94 -22.00
CA ILE A 205 -4.44 -20.92 -21.42
C ILE A 205 -5.48 -21.10 -22.52
N SER A 206 -6.44 -21.97 -22.25
CA SER A 206 -7.63 -22.14 -23.09
C SER A 206 -8.86 -21.98 -22.22
N SER A 207 -9.73 -21.04 -22.55
CA SER A 207 -10.98 -20.78 -21.84
C SER A 207 -12.07 -20.34 -22.81
N GLY A 208 -13.32 -20.65 -22.49
CA GLY A 208 -14.49 -20.23 -23.25
C GLY A 208 -15.76 -20.36 -22.42
N ILE A 209 -16.84 -19.70 -22.85
CA ILE A 209 -18.09 -19.62 -22.06
C ILE A 209 -18.67 -21.00 -21.73
N LYS A 210 -18.54 -21.96 -22.66
CA LYS A 210 -19.04 -23.34 -22.51
C LYS A 210 -17.94 -24.38 -22.36
N SER A 211 -16.68 -23.96 -22.30
CA SER A 211 -15.55 -24.88 -22.19
C SER A 211 -14.91 -24.77 -20.81
N LEU A 212 -14.54 -25.91 -20.24
CA LEU A 212 -13.84 -25.94 -18.96
C LEU A 212 -12.46 -25.27 -19.14
N PRO A 213 -12.14 -24.19 -18.39
CA PRO A 213 -10.85 -23.54 -18.47
C PRO A 213 -9.70 -24.50 -18.18
N LYS A 214 -8.66 -24.46 -19.03
CA LYS A 214 -7.43 -25.24 -18.90
C LYS A 214 -6.22 -24.33 -18.95
N ALA A 215 -5.23 -24.64 -18.13
CA ALA A 215 -3.94 -23.97 -18.14
C ALA A 215 -2.81 -25.00 -18.14
N ARG A 216 -1.82 -24.77 -18.99
CA ARG A 216 -0.56 -25.50 -19.06
C ARG A 216 0.55 -24.54 -18.64
N VAL A 217 1.26 -24.90 -17.57
CA VAL A 217 2.29 -24.04 -16.97
C VAL A 217 3.63 -24.76 -17.05
N THR A 218 4.67 -24.04 -17.45
CA THR A 218 6.05 -24.50 -17.38
C THR A 218 6.83 -23.63 -16.41
N LEU A 219 7.40 -24.24 -15.36
CA LEU A 219 8.26 -23.55 -14.40
C LEU A 219 9.70 -24.05 -14.50
N ASN A 220 10.65 -23.14 -14.34
CA ASN A 220 12.07 -23.43 -14.25
C ASN A 220 12.52 -23.41 -12.78
N LYS A 221 13.23 -24.47 -12.36
CA LYS A 221 13.93 -24.54 -11.08
C LYS A 221 15.35 -25.07 -11.30
N LYS A 222 16.36 -24.23 -11.06
CA LYS A 222 17.79 -24.57 -11.22
C LYS A 222 18.10 -25.19 -12.59
N ASN A 223 17.64 -24.58 -13.68
CA ASN A 223 17.80 -25.02 -15.07
C ASN A 223 17.12 -26.36 -15.40
N LYS A 224 16.16 -26.82 -14.59
CA LYS A 224 15.26 -27.92 -14.93
C LYS A 224 13.86 -27.39 -15.14
N LEU A 225 13.26 -27.77 -16.26
CA LEU A 225 11.89 -27.41 -16.62
C LEU A 225 10.91 -28.43 -16.04
N PHE A 226 9.84 -27.93 -15.47
CA PHE A 226 8.74 -28.70 -14.91
C PHE A 226 7.45 -28.23 -15.55
N LYS A 227 6.63 -29.17 -16.03
CA LYS A 227 5.42 -28.86 -16.78
C LYS A 227 4.22 -29.56 -16.17
N ALA A 228 3.12 -28.85 -16.03
CA ALA A 228 1.84 -29.44 -15.61
C ALA A 228 0.67 -28.77 -16.31
N GLU A 229 -0.40 -29.54 -16.46
CA GLU A 229 -1.69 -29.06 -16.94
C GLU A 229 -2.76 -29.25 -15.86
N SER A 230 -3.66 -28.29 -15.75
CA SER A 230 -4.83 -28.40 -14.88
C SER A 230 -6.03 -27.68 -15.45
N SER A 231 -7.20 -28.09 -14.99
CA SER A 231 -8.46 -27.39 -15.18
C SER A 231 -8.89 -26.68 -13.89
N GLY A 232 -9.75 -25.69 -14.03
CA GLY A 232 -10.26 -24.91 -12.90
C GLY A 232 -11.56 -24.19 -13.25
N ASP A 233 -12.14 -23.51 -12.27
CA ASP A 233 -13.41 -22.77 -12.42
C ASP A 233 -13.23 -21.52 -13.28
N GLY A 234 -11.98 -21.05 -13.40
CA GLY A 234 -11.55 -19.95 -14.26
C GLY A 234 -10.10 -20.15 -14.71
N PRO A 235 -9.62 -19.33 -15.67
CA PRO A 235 -8.25 -19.44 -16.17
C PRO A 235 -7.19 -19.23 -15.08
N VAL A 236 -7.43 -18.30 -14.15
CA VAL A 236 -6.54 -18.04 -13.00
C VAL A 236 -6.50 -19.25 -12.05
N ASP A 237 -7.65 -19.85 -11.74
CA ASP A 237 -7.73 -21.04 -10.88
C ASP A 237 -7.05 -22.26 -11.53
N ALA A 238 -7.25 -22.46 -12.84
CA ALA A 238 -6.55 -23.50 -13.60
C ALA A 238 -5.02 -23.31 -13.53
N CYS A 239 -4.54 -22.08 -13.65
CA CYS A 239 -3.11 -21.76 -13.50
C CYS A 239 -2.60 -22.11 -12.10
N TYR A 240 -3.30 -21.70 -11.04
CA TYR A 240 -2.87 -21.96 -9.66
C TYR A 240 -2.82 -23.46 -9.37
N LYS A 241 -3.82 -24.23 -9.80
CA LYS A 241 -3.82 -25.68 -9.66
C LYS A 241 -2.66 -26.35 -10.41
N ALA A 242 -2.30 -25.86 -11.60
CA ALA A 242 -1.13 -26.36 -12.33
C ALA A 242 0.19 -26.03 -11.60
N ILE A 243 0.32 -24.81 -11.04
CA ILE A 243 1.48 -24.41 -10.24
C ILE A 243 1.57 -25.24 -8.95
N ASP A 244 0.46 -25.54 -8.30
CA ASP A 244 0.40 -26.39 -7.10
C ASP A 244 0.89 -27.81 -7.40
N LYS A 245 0.53 -28.38 -8.57
CA LYS A 245 1.03 -29.70 -9.03
C LYS A 245 2.54 -29.69 -9.22
N ILE A 246 3.09 -28.62 -9.79
CA ILE A 246 4.55 -28.51 -10.04
C ILE A 246 5.32 -28.31 -8.73
N THR A 247 4.83 -27.41 -7.87
CA THR A 247 5.54 -26.98 -6.67
C THR A 247 5.33 -27.89 -5.47
N GLY A 248 4.28 -28.73 -5.48
CA GLY A 248 3.87 -29.57 -4.35
C GLY A 248 3.34 -28.77 -3.15
N ILE A 249 2.93 -27.52 -3.37
CA ILE A 249 2.39 -26.63 -2.34
C ILE A 249 0.97 -26.28 -2.74
N LYS A 250 0.00 -26.66 -1.90
CA LYS A 250 -1.39 -26.21 -2.06
C LYS A 250 -1.59 -24.87 -1.36
N GLY A 251 -1.89 -23.82 -2.12
CA GLY A 251 -2.19 -22.50 -1.59
C GLY A 251 -3.69 -22.23 -1.58
N LYS A 252 -4.28 -21.96 -0.41
CA LYS A 252 -5.64 -21.42 -0.32
C LYS A 252 -5.60 -19.92 -0.53
N LEU A 253 -6.17 -19.43 -1.63
CA LEU A 253 -6.33 -18.00 -1.88
C LEU A 253 -7.23 -17.38 -0.80
N LEU A 254 -6.73 -16.37 -0.11
CA LEU A 254 -7.45 -15.60 0.91
C LEU A 254 -7.92 -14.25 0.37
N ASP A 255 -7.12 -13.65 -0.50
CA ASP A 255 -7.35 -12.33 -1.06
C ASP A 255 -6.75 -12.26 -2.46
N TYR A 256 -7.45 -11.59 -3.36
CA TYR A 256 -7.07 -11.36 -4.75
C TYR A 256 -7.55 -9.98 -5.16
N SER A 257 -6.63 -9.17 -5.66
CA SER A 257 -6.91 -7.80 -6.08
C SER A 257 -6.14 -7.50 -7.36
N ILE A 258 -6.81 -6.86 -8.30
CA ILE A 258 -6.25 -6.44 -9.58
C ILE A 258 -6.51 -4.95 -9.81
N HIS A 259 -5.47 -4.23 -10.24
CA HIS A 259 -5.53 -2.80 -10.54
C HIS A 259 -4.87 -2.51 -11.89
N SER A 260 -5.40 -1.55 -12.63
CA SER A 260 -4.69 -1.00 -13.79
C SER A 260 -3.58 -0.05 -13.31
N VAL A 261 -2.39 -0.23 -13.84
CA VAL A 261 -1.22 0.63 -13.57
C VAL A 261 -1.18 1.79 -14.56
N THR A 262 -1.55 1.54 -15.81
CA THR A 262 -1.58 2.51 -16.90
C THR A 262 -2.97 2.56 -17.55
N ALA A 263 -3.22 3.59 -18.36
CA ALA A 263 -4.46 3.73 -19.13
C ALA A 263 -4.21 3.35 -20.60
N GLY A 264 -5.25 2.88 -21.29
CA GLY A 264 -5.15 2.44 -22.69
C GLY A 264 -5.57 0.97 -22.89
N LYS A 265 -5.59 0.52 -24.15
CA LYS A 265 -5.87 -0.89 -24.49
C LYS A 265 -4.69 -1.82 -24.16
N ASP A 266 -3.52 -1.23 -23.94
CA ASP A 266 -2.24 -1.81 -23.55
C ASP A 266 -1.93 -1.60 -22.05
N ALA A 267 -2.96 -1.27 -21.26
CA ALA A 267 -2.83 -1.04 -19.83
C ALA A 267 -2.18 -2.24 -19.12
N GLN A 268 -1.12 -1.99 -18.34
CA GLN A 268 -0.55 -3.01 -17.48
C GLN A 268 -1.49 -3.29 -16.31
N GLY A 269 -1.83 -4.56 -16.12
CA GLY A 269 -2.55 -5.05 -14.96
C GLY A 269 -1.57 -5.46 -13.86
N GLU A 270 -1.77 -4.93 -12.66
CA GLU A 270 -1.06 -5.37 -11.47
C GLU A 270 -1.98 -6.25 -10.62
N VAL A 271 -1.47 -7.43 -10.27
CA VAL A 271 -2.16 -8.39 -9.41
C VAL A 271 -1.44 -8.50 -8.09
N SER A 272 -2.21 -8.35 -7.00
CA SER A 272 -1.78 -8.58 -5.63
C SER A 272 -2.64 -9.69 -5.00
N ILE A 273 -1.99 -10.65 -4.36
CA ILE A 273 -2.66 -11.79 -3.73
C ILE A 273 -2.19 -12.04 -2.31
N LYS A 274 -3.01 -12.75 -1.56
CA LYS A 274 -2.68 -13.34 -0.26
C LYS A 274 -3.11 -14.79 -0.24
N ILE A 275 -2.20 -15.69 0.11
CA ILE A 275 -2.47 -17.13 0.17
C ILE A 275 -2.13 -17.69 1.55
N ARG A 276 -2.86 -18.72 1.96
CA ARG A 276 -2.54 -19.57 3.10
C ARG A 276 -2.00 -20.90 2.61
N ALA A 277 -0.77 -21.22 2.98
CA ALA A 277 -0.11 -22.47 2.61
C ALA A 277 0.77 -22.96 3.78
N ARG A 278 0.68 -24.25 4.11
CA ARG A 278 1.44 -24.88 5.22
C ARG A 278 1.36 -24.04 6.52
N GLU A 279 0.13 -23.69 6.92
CA GLU A 279 -0.24 -22.83 8.07
C GLU A 279 0.20 -21.36 8.03
N LYS A 280 0.94 -20.93 7.00
CA LYS A 280 1.47 -19.57 6.89
C LYS A 280 0.64 -18.75 5.92
N ILE A 281 0.49 -17.46 6.22
CA ILE A 281 -0.09 -16.49 5.30
C ILE A 281 1.05 -15.73 4.62
N VAL A 282 1.07 -15.74 3.29
CA VAL A 282 2.07 -15.05 2.47
C VAL A 282 1.39 -14.26 1.37
N SER A 283 2.03 -13.17 0.94
CA SER A 283 1.54 -12.31 -0.14
C SER A 283 2.40 -12.43 -1.39
N GLY A 284 1.79 -12.16 -2.54
CA GLY A 284 2.45 -12.12 -3.84
C GLY A 284 1.97 -10.92 -4.63
N ARG A 285 2.85 -10.36 -5.47
CA ARG A 285 2.53 -9.25 -6.37
C ARG A 285 3.29 -9.43 -7.68
N ALA A 286 2.67 -9.09 -8.79
CA ALA A 286 3.30 -9.00 -10.09
C ALA A 286 2.48 -8.11 -11.03
N ALA A 287 3.12 -7.57 -12.06
CA ALA A 287 2.48 -6.80 -13.12
C ALA A 287 2.79 -7.41 -14.48
N SER A 288 1.82 -7.36 -15.39
CA SER A 288 1.96 -7.70 -16.80
C SER A 288 0.85 -7.01 -17.60
N THR A 289 1.04 -6.87 -18.92
CA THR A 289 -0.05 -6.53 -19.84
C THR A 289 -1.10 -7.63 -19.95
N ASP A 290 -0.73 -8.87 -19.60
CA ASP A 290 -1.66 -10.00 -19.45
C ASP A 290 -1.99 -10.21 -17.96
N ILE A 291 -3.27 -10.03 -17.62
CA ILE A 291 -3.75 -10.14 -16.24
C ILE A 291 -3.64 -11.56 -15.67
N ILE A 292 -3.68 -12.58 -16.51
CA ILE A 292 -3.57 -13.98 -16.08
C ILE A 292 -2.10 -14.33 -15.86
N GLU A 293 -1.21 -13.85 -16.72
CA GLU A 293 0.24 -13.95 -16.50
C GLU A 293 0.66 -13.23 -15.21
N ALA A 294 0.16 -12.00 -14.99
CA ALA A 294 0.38 -11.26 -13.76
C ALA A 294 -0.11 -12.06 -12.53
N SER A 295 -1.29 -12.69 -12.66
CA SER A 295 -1.84 -13.57 -11.61
C SER A 295 -0.93 -14.76 -11.31
N ALA A 296 -0.43 -15.45 -12.34
CA ALA A 296 0.46 -16.59 -12.19
C ALA A 296 1.79 -16.18 -11.56
N LYS A 297 2.41 -15.08 -12.03
CA LYS A 297 3.64 -14.51 -11.46
C LYS A 297 3.47 -14.11 -10.00
N ALA A 298 2.36 -13.47 -9.65
CA ALA A 298 2.06 -13.09 -8.27
C ALA A 298 1.97 -14.33 -7.35
N TYR A 299 1.37 -15.41 -7.84
CA TYR A 299 1.25 -16.68 -7.12
C TYR A 299 2.59 -17.40 -6.93
N ILE A 300 3.42 -17.47 -7.98
CA ILE A 300 4.78 -18.00 -7.90
C ILE A 300 5.62 -17.18 -6.91
N ASN A 301 5.48 -15.85 -6.92
CA ASN A 301 6.15 -14.98 -5.95
C ASN A 301 5.72 -15.29 -4.51
N ALA A 302 4.42 -15.53 -4.28
CA ALA A 302 3.94 -15.94 -2.96
C ALA A 302 4.50 -17.31 -2.53
N ILE A 303 4.56 -18.28 -3.44
CA ILE A 303 5.13 -19.61 -3.18
C ILE A 303 6.63 -19.54 -2.89
N ASN A 304 7.40 -18.79 -3.69
CA ASN A 304 8.83 -18.59 -3.48
C ASN A 304 9.14 -18.03 -2.07
N ARG A 305 8.24 -17.19 -1.51
CA ARG A 305 8.37 -16.70 -0.12
C ARG A 305 8.22 -17.81 0.94
N LEU A 306 7.54 -18.91 0.67
CA LEU A 306 7.40 -20.03 1.60
C LEU A 306 8.70 -20.83 1.75
N PHE A 307 9.47 -20.95 0.66
CA PHE A 307 10.77 -21.62 0.65
C PHE A 307 11.85 -20.83 1.40
N LEU A 308 11.68 -19.52 1.59
CA LEU A 308 12.63 -18.69 2.35
C LEU A 308 12.53 -18.88 3.87
N LYS A 309 11.33 -19.13 4.40
CA LYS A 309 11.13 -19.30 5.85
C LYS A 309 11.46 -20.70 6.38
N THR A 310 11.76 -21.66 5.51
CA THR A 310 12.13 -23.03 5.90
C THR A 310 13.65 -23.20 6.05
N HIS A 311 14.47 -22.34 5.45
CA HIS A 311 15.93 -22.37 5.56
C HIS A 311 16.53 -21.46 6.66
N HIS A 312 15.73 -20.99 7.61
CA HIS A 312 16.21 -20.24 8.79
C HIS A 312 16.08 -21.00 10.12
N ASN A 313 15.62 -22.26 10.09
CA ASN A 313 15.55 -23.13 11.26
C ASN A 313 16.30 -24.45 11.01
N GLU A 314 17.63 -24.40 11.09
CA GLU A 314 18.43 -25.53 11.60
C GLU A 314 19.60 -24.95 12.40
N PRO A 315 19.65 -25.14 13.73
CA PRO A 315 20.87 -24.87 14.48
C PRO A 315 21.85 -26.00 14.17
N LYS A 316 22.92 -25.69 13.45
CA LYS A 316 24.13 -26.52 13.53
C LYS A 316 24.85 -26.19 14.83
N ILE A 317 24.39 -26.82 15.90
CA ILE A 317 25.27 -27.19 16.99
C ILE A 317 26.10 -28.36 16.46
N ASN A 318 27.42 -28.19 16.42
CA ASN A 318 28.38 -29.27 16.63
C ASN A 318 29.79 -28.68 16.76
N CYS A 319 30.33 -28.88 17.97
CA CYS A 319 31.72 -28.80 18.45
C CYS A 319 32.63 -27.69 17.93
#